data_AF-A0A7C3SCE9-F1
#
_entry.id   AF-A0A7C3SCE9-F1
#
_cell.length_a   1.000
_cell.length_b   1.000
_cell.length_c   1.000
_cell.angle_alpha   90.00
_cell.angle_beta   90.00
_cell.angle_gamma   90.00
#
_symmetry.space_group_name_H-M   'P 1'
#
loop_
_entity.id
_entity.type
_entity.pdbx_description
1 polymer ?
#
loop_
_entity_poly.entity_id
_entity_poly.type
_entity_poly.pdbx_seq_one_letter_code
_entity_poly.pdbx_strand_id
1 'polypeptide(L)'
;MQRSSNIPRWLWWFLGCSVVVGFIVLCSCGIGGFFAYRFYRETVGPPITLADVKRMLPDLPIYPNALPTSLMATSTFAEDQFALYLFFQTQDPPEKVFEWYRREMKRRGWREVSLPKTQVPEWAKRISGIGTLPSLHFFHGGNEVFFHTMSAATARRNSFALLCIVVGIPDWEMKQLEEQVKRNPDDSEAWASLAFGYFCAGKWAESQKALKEALEKSKSHPIRSLRAQRRLAKLLLWTSNDPKVLPIVRSYGDHDFRFQLFLAKMLFRLKRWQEAEQTLTSALATLTPEYENWRDWLHILRGIARWNQGKRKEAIEDFDRAYRLDKNWVGAIVWAYGQMGNLAKAKQILQEAAKANIPFAQILPRKGRKAVWLGILPIGEPDWLSGRWTEGVGIKGNWVVEILCFPTRNAPKLNGAIVFAINGQPIRNWQEYWERLRAMTEKAKAGDKVTFSVWRNGKFENVEAVFEPLLP
;
A
#
# COMPACT_ATOMS: atom_id res chain seq x y z
N MET A 1 -3.15 60.14 28.37
CA MET A 1 -4.51 59.70 28.75
C MET A 1 -5.42 59.85 27.54
N GLN A 2 -5.49 58.80 26.72
CA GLN A 2 -6.24 58.75 25.47
C GLN A 2 -7.65 58.21 25.72
N ARG A 3 -8.64 58.90 25.14
CA ARG A 3 -10.05 58.56 25.15
C ARG A 3 -10.35 57.42 24.17
N SER A 4 -11.22 56.55 24.65
CA SER A 4 -12.01 55.52 24.00
C SER A 4 -12.52 55.86 22.60
N SER A 5 -12.32 54.94 21.66
CA SER A 5 -13.05 54.86 20.39
C SER A 5 -13.64 53.45 20.22
N ASN A 6 -14.94 53.45 19.88
CA ASN A 6 -15.82 52.29 19.74
C ASN A 6 -15.34 51.32 18.65
N ILE A 7 -15.16 50.05 19.03
CA ILE A 7 -14.95 48.94 18.10
C ILE A 7 -16.33 48.42 17.63
N PRO A 8 -16.58 48.22 16.32
CA PRO A 8 -17.84 47.67 15.81
C PRO A 8 -18.11 46.24 16.29
N ARG A 9 -19.36 45.93 16.64
CA ARG A 9 -19.80 44.63 17.22
C ARG A 9 -19.53 43.38 16.35
N TRP A 10 -19.26 43.52 15.06
CA TRP A 10 -18.91 42.38 14.18
C TRP A 10 -17.45 41.94 14.35
N LEU A 11 -16.58 42.79 14.91
CA LEU A 11 -15.17 42.45 15.15
C LEU A 11 -14.97 41.51 16.37
N TRP A 12 -16.00 41.32 17.20
CA TRP A 12 -16.02 40.30 18.27
C TRP A 12 -16.29 38.88 17.75
N TRP A 13 -16.66 38.71 16.48
CA TRP A 13 -16.86 37.38 15.89
C TRP A 13 -15.58 36.72 15.35
N PHE A 14 -14.46 37.44 15.27
CA PHE A 14 -13.26 36.97 14.54
C PHE A 14 -11.95 36.92 15.35
N LEU A 15 -11.96 37.15 16.65
CA LEU A 15 -10.75 37.03 17.49
C LEU A 15 -10.90 35.91 18.52
N GLY A 16 -10.42 34.71 18.16
CA GLY A 16 -10.28 33.59 19.11
C GLY A 16 -10.42 32.21 18.46
N CYS A 17 -9.43 31.83 17.66
CA CYS A 17 -9.26 30.48 17.12
C CYS A 17 -9.36 29.40 18.21
N SER A 18 -10.42 28.56 18.18
CA SER A 18 -10.52 27.29 18.94
C SER A 18 -11.70 26.42 18.46
N VAL A 19 -11.86 26.25 17.15
CA VAL A 19 -12.98 25.45 16.57
C VAL A 19 -12.87 23.95 16.89
N VAL A 20 -11.70 23.47 17.34
CA VAL A 20 -11.50 22.04 17.73
C VAL A 20 -11.86 21.77 19.20
N VAL A 21 -11.95 22.79 20.05
CA VAL A 21 -12.24 22.61 21.49
C VAL A 21 -13.73 22.87 21.82
N GLY A 22 -14.43 23.68 21.02
CA GLY A 22 -15.84 24.00 21.24
C GLY A 22 -16.82 22.82 21.07
N PHE A 23 -16.43 21.78 20.33
CA PHE A 23 -17.29 20.61 20.10
C PHE A 23 -17.41 19.70 21.33
N ILE A 24 -16.41 19.72 22.21
CA ILE A 24 -16.39 18.88 23.42
C ILE A 24 -17.25 19.50 24.52
N VAL A 25 -17.40 20.83 24.55
CA VAL A 25 -18.14 21.54 25.60
C VAL A 25 -19.66 21.64 25.31
N LEU A 26 -20.09 21.61 24.04
CA LEU A 26 -21.53 21.69 23.72
C LEU A 26 -22.32 20.39 23.95
N CYS A 27 -21.64 19.27 24.21
CA CYS A 27 -22.27 17.99 24.53
C CYS A 27 -22.90 17.93 25.93
N SER A 28 -22.65 18.90 26.81
CA SER A 28 -23.19 18.90 28.18
C SER A 28 -24.58 19.52 28.33
N CYS A 29 -25.14 20.17 27.30
CA CYS A 29 -26.42 20.91 27.40
C CYS A 29 -27.55 20.43 26.46
N GLY A 30 -27.46 19.25 25.84
CA GLY A 30 -28.57 18.61 25.11
C GLY A 30 -29.03 19.26 23.79
N ILE A 31 -28.80 20.56 23.58
CA ILE A 31 -29.16 21.30 22.35
C ILE A 31 -28.06 21.18 21.28
N GLY A 32 -26.81 20.97 21.68
CA GLY A 32 -25.66 20.76 20.78
C GLY A 32 -25.72 19.44 20.01
N GLY A 33 -26.46 18.44 20.50
CA GLY A 33 -26.58 17.12 19.87
C GLY A 33 -27.24 17.16 18.49
N PHE A 34 -28.22 18.04 18.27
CA PHE A 34 -28.95 18.09 17.00
C PHE A 34 -28.15 18.81 15.89
N PHE A 35 -27.46 19.92 16.23
CA PHE A 35 -26.59 20.63 15.27
C PHE A 35 -25.28 19.88 15.03
N ALA A 36 -24.69 19.25 16.05
CA ALA A 36 -23.57 18.36 15.87
C ALA A 36 -23.96 17.14 15.03
N TYR A 37 -25.11 16.53 15.28
CA TYR A 37 -25.61 15.40 14.49
C TYR A 37 -25.93 15.79 13.05
N ARG A 38 -26.55 16.96 12.81
CA ARG A 38 -26.86 17.45 11.47
C ARG A 38 -25.60 17.86 10.71
N PHE A 39 -24.69 18.58 11.34
CA PHE A 39 -23.38 18.91 10.78
C PHE A 39 -22.57 17.63 10.51
N TYR A 40 -22.59 16.65 11.40
CA TYR A 40 -21.95 15.35 11.20
C TYR A 40 -22.62 14.55 10.06
N ARG A 41 -23.95 14.54 9.95
CA ARG A 41 -24.67 13.86 8.84
C ARG A 41 -24.46 14.55 7.49
N GLU A 42 -24.39 15.88 7.48
CA GLU A 42 -24.19 16.70 6.29
C GLU A 42 -22.71 16.70 5.84
N THR A 43 -21.76 16.54 6.77
CA THR A 43 -20.31 16.61 6.49
C THR A 43 -19.60 15.24 6.45
N VAL A 44 -20.10 14.24 7.18
CA VAL A 44 -19.45 12.91 7.37
C VAL A 44 -20.30 11.74 6.85
N GLY A 45 -21.56 11.99 6.48
CA GLY A 45 -22.48 10.95 5.99
C GLY A 45 -23.18 10.18 7.11
N PRO A 46 -23.99 9.15 6.78
CA PRO A 46 -24.70 8.34 7.77
C PRO A 46 -23.71 7.58 8.68
N PRO A 47 -24.09 7.24 9.92
CA PRO A 47 -23.25 6.44 10.81
C PRO A 47 -22.90 5.09 10.18
N ILE A 48 -21.62 4.74 10.24
CA ILE A 48 -21.07 3.52 9.63
C ILE A 48 -21.56 2.31 10.42
N THR A 49 -22.15 1.35 9.73
CA THR A 49 -22.62 0.10 10.35
C THR A 49 -21.54 -0.98 10.28
N LEU A 50 -21.61 -2.01 11.14
CA LEU A 50 -20.74 -3.19 11.00
C LEU A 50 -20.83 -3.85 9.62
N ALA A 51 -21.98 -3.73 8.95
CA ALA A 51 -22.15 -4.23 7.60
C ALA A 51 -21.28 -3.45 6.62
N ASP A 52 -21.21 -2.13 6.75
CA ASP A 52 -20.34 -1.28 5.92
C ASP A 52 -18.86 -1.59 6.19
N VAL A 53 -18.49 -1.81 7.46
CA VAL A 53 -17.15 -2.30 7.83
C VAL A 53 -16.83 -3.61 7.12
N LYS A 54 -17.72 -4.60 7.18
CA LYS A 54 -17.51 -5.90 6.53
C LYS A 54 -17.46 -5.80 5.01
N ARG A 55 -18.15 -4.82 4.39
CA ARG A 55 -18.02 -4.55 2.95
C ARG A 55 -16.73 -3.83 2.56
N MET A 56 -16.11 -3.12 3.50
CA MET A 56 -14.86 -2.40 3.28
C MET A 56 -13.64 -3.25 3.63
N LEU A 57 -13.77 -4.09 4.67
CA LEU A 57 -12.78 -5.02 5.19
C LEU A 57 -13.39 -6.42 5.35
N PRO A 58 -13.66 -7.14 4.26
CA PRO A 58 -14.26 -8.49 4.33
C PRO A 58 -13.39 -9.48 5.12
N ASP A 59 -12.08 -9.28 5.08
CA ASP A 59 -11.10 -10.15 5.74
C ASP A 59 -10.80 -9.78 7.19
N LEU A 60 -11.40 -8.71 7.74
CA LEU A 60 -11.23 -8.33 9.15
C LEU A 60 -12.08 -9.26 10.04
N PRO A 61 -11.46 -10.14 10.85
CA PRO A 61 -12.19 -10.95 11.81
C PRO A 61 -12.68 -10.08 12.98
N ILE A 62 -13.86 -10.37 13.52
CA ILE A 62 -14.38 -9.74 14.74
C ILE A 62 -14.31 -10.75 15.89
N TYR A 63 -13.74 -10.33 17.03
CA TYR A 63 -13.61 -11.19 18.20
C TYR A 63 -14.97 -11.76 18.64
N PRO A 64 -15.13 -13.09 18.83
CA PRO A 64 -16.46 -13.70 19.00
C PRO A 64 -17.21 -13.23 20.25
N ASN A 65 -16.50 -12.95 21.35
CA ASN A 65 -17.10 -12.48 22.60
C ASN A 65 -17.10 -10.95 22.72
N ALA A 66 -16.87 -10.24 21.62
CA ALA A 66 -16.93 -8.78 21.61
C ALA A 66 -18.36 -8.30 21.37
N LEU A 67 -18.85 -7.44 22.27
CA LEU A 67 -20.10 -6.73 22.11
C LEU A 67 -19.81 -5.30 21.63
N PRO A 68 -20.42 -4.85 20.52
CA PRO A 68 -20.24 -3.48 20.06
C PRO A 68 -20.87 -2.50 21.06
N THR A 69 -20.24 -1.35 21.25
CA THR A 69 -20.77 -0.28 22.09
C THR A 69 -21.76 0.61 21.32
N SER A 70 -22.51 1.46 22.03
CA SER A 70 -23.40 2.46 21.41
C SER A 70 -22.65 3.50 20.56
N LEU A 71 -21.35 3.68 20.80
CA LEU A 71 -20.41 4.45 19.97
C LEU A 71 -19.71 3.47 19.02
N MET A 72 -20.48 2.81 18.17
CA MET A 72 -19.99 1.68 17.38
C MET A 72 -18.87 2.08 16.41
N ALA A 73 -18.96 3.30 15.84
CA ALA A 73 -17.93 3.81 14.96
C ALA A 73 -17.85 5.34 14.91
N THR A 74 -16.61 5.85 14.83
CA THR A 74 -16.32 7.21 14.36
C THR A 74 -15.40 7.11 13.15
N SER A 75 -15.51 8.04 12.22
CA SER A 75 -14.61 8.12 11.07
C SER A 75 -13.94 9.46 10.94
N THR A 76 -12.69 9.44 10.53
CA THR A 76 -11.93 10.62 10.13
C THR A 76 -11.36 10.40 8.73
N PHE A 77 -11.38 11.46 7.93
CA PHE A 77 -10.66 11.48 6.66
C PHE A 77 -9.30 12.11 6.93
N ALA A 78 -8.26 11.29 6.95
CA ALA A 78 -6.89 11.78 6.90
C ALA A 78 -6.40 11.61 5.46
N GLU A 79 -6.25 12.74 4.77
CA GLU A 79 -5.58 12.86 3.46
C GLU A 79 -6.31 12.11 2.32
N ASP A 80 -6.22 10.78 2.26
CA ASP A 80 -6.86 9.90 1.25
C ASP A 80 -7.24 8.51 1.80
N GLN A 81 -7.11 8.33 3.12
CA GLN A 81 -7.44 7.07 3.78
C GLN A 81 -8.69 7.25 4.63
N PHE A 82 -9.54 6.24 4.59
CA PHE A 82 -10.73 6.19 5.41
C PHE A 82 -10.36 5.52 6.74
N ALA A 83 -10.29 6.30 7.81
CA ALA A 83 -10.07 5.79 9.15
C ALA A 83 -11.41 5.50 9.82
N LEU A 84 -11.54 4.31 10.37
CA LEU A 84 -12.71 3.78 11.03
C LEU A 84 -12.31 3.30 12.43
N TYR A 85 -12.90 3.89 13.45
CA TYR A 85 -12.74 3.43 14.83
C TYR A 85 -13.86 2.47 15.16
N LEU A 86 -13.55 1.31 15.74
CA LEU A 86 -14.52 0.32 16.20
C LEU A 86 -14.31 0.05 17.67
N PHE A 87 -15.35 0.24 18.48
CA PHE A 87 -15.28 0.08 19.93
C PHE A 87 -16.03 -1.16 20.39
N PHE A 88 -15.36 -1.98 21.19
CA PHE A 88 -15.87 -3.26 21.66
C PHE A 88 -15.68 -3.42 23.17
N GLN A 89 -16.63 -4.13 23.80
CA GLN A 89 -16.54 -4.61 25.17
C GLN A 89 -16.46 -6.12 25.22
N THR A 90 -15.70 -6.66 26.17
CA THR A 90 -15.57 -8.10 26.42
C THR A 90 -15.35 -8.37 27.91
N GLN A 91 -15.75 -9.56 28.35
CA GLN A 91 -15.41 -10.06 29.70
C GLN A 91 -14.05 -10.76 29.73
N ASP A 92 -13.50 -11.11 28.56
CA ASP A 92 -12.21 -11.75 28.43
C ASP A 92 -11.04 -10.78 28.70
N PRO A 93 -9.91 -11.25 29.24
CA PRO A 93 -8.72 -10.44 29.45
C PRO A 93 -8.09 -9.99 28.10
N PRO A 94 -7.45 -8.81 28.02
CA PRO A 94 -6.86 -8.30 26.78
C PRO A 94 -5.86 -9.25 26.12
N GLU A 95 -5.09 -10.02 26.89
CA GLU A 95 -4.09 -10.97 26.40
C GLU A 95 -4.75 -12.05 25.54
N LYS A 96 -5.90 -12.58 26.00
CA LYS A 96 -6.69 -13.57 25.26
C LYS A 96 -7.23 -13.00 23.95
N VAL A 97 -7.67 -11.75 23.96
CA VAL A 97 -8.15 -11.04 22.76
C VAL A 97 -7.00 -10.86 21.75
N PHE A 98 -5.84 -10.43 22.23
CA PHE A 98 -4.65 -10.21 21.40
C PHE A 98 -4.11 -11.50 20.78
N GLU A 99 -4.02 -12.58 21.53
CA GLU A 99 -3.61 -13.88 20.99
C GLU A 99 -4.58 -14.40 19.95
N TRP A 100 -5.89 -14.18 20.15
CA TRP A 100 -6.89 -14.53 19.16
C TRP A 100 -6.69 -13.74 17.86
N TYR A 101 -6.53 -12.40 17.94
CA TYR A 101 -6.29 -11.59 16.75
C TYR A 101 -4.98 -11.95 16.06
N ARG A 102 -3.87 -12.14 16.79
CA ARG A 102 -2.60 -12.60 16.19
C ARG A 102 -2.78 -13.89 15.41
N ARG A 103 -3.52 -14.86 15.95
CA ARG A 103 -3.77 -16.15 15.29
C ARG A 103 -4.67 -16.00 14.07
N GLU A 104 -5.80 -15.32 14.23
CA GLU A 104 -6.82 -15.22 13.21
C GLU A 104 -6.42 -14.29 12.06
N MET A 105 -5.79 -13.16 12.37
CA MET A 105 -5.22 -12.23 11.37
C MET A 105 -4.15 -12.94 10.54
N LYS A 106 -3.19 -13.64 11.18
CA LYS A 106 -2.18 -14.44 10.45
C LYS A 106 -2.80 -15.53 9.59
N ARG A 107 -3.82 -16.23 10.10
CA ARG A 107 -4.57 -17.26 9.34
C ARG A 107 -5.23 -16.68 8.07
N ARG A 108 -5.63 -15.41 8.12
CA ARG A 108 -6.25 -14.66 7.02
C ARG A 108 -5.24 -13.88 6.16
N GLY A 109 -3.94 -14.04 6.39
CA GLY A 109 -2.90 -13.42 5.55
C GLY A 109 -2.50 -12.00 5.94
N TRP A 110 -2.97 -11.49 7.09
CA TRP A 110 -2.49 -10.22 7.64
C TRP A 110 -1.11 -10.37 8.26
N ARG A 111 -0.27 -9.36 8.07
CA ARG A 111 1.10 -9.31 8.60
C ARG A 111 1.14 -8.39 9.82
N GLU A 112 1.73 -8.86 10.90
CA GLU A 112 1.96 -8.08 12.12
C GLU A 112 3.18 -7.16 11.91
N VAL A 113 3.02 -5.87 12.17
CA VAL A 113 4.12 -4.89 12.12
C VAL A 113 4.61 -4.65 13.54
N SER A 114 5.91 -4.85 13.75
CA SER A 114 6.54 -4.45 15.00
C SER A 114 6.78 -2.94 14.99
N LEU A 115 6.09 -2.22 15.87
CA LEU A 115 6.34 -0.80 16.06
C LEU A 115 7.46 -0.57 17.07
N PRO A 116 8.38 0.39 16.84
CA PRO A 116 9.41 0.72 17.82
C PRO A 116 8.77 1.16 19.13
N LYS A 117 9.18 0.57 20.26
CA LYS A 117 8.69 0.94 21.59
C LYS A 117 9.02 2.40 21.97
N THR A 118 9.96 3.02 21.27
CA THR A 118 10.55 4.33 21.60
C THR A 118 10.09 5.46 20.69
N GLN A 119 9.33 5.19 19.62
CA GLN A 119 8.89 6.22 18.68
C GLN A 119 7.44 5.98 18.24
N VAL A 120 6.56 6.92 18.55
CA VAL A 120 5.23 7.02 17.94
C VAL A 120 5.42 7.55 16.51
N PRO A 121 5.07 6.78 15.46
CA PRO A 121 5.18 7.25 14.08
C PRO A 121 4.41 8.56 13.87
N GLU A 122 4.90 9.43 12.99
CA GLU A 122 4.30 10.75 12.79
C GLU A 122 2.87 10.66 12.27
N TRP A 123 2.58 9.68 11.41
CA TRP A 123 1.21 9.38 10.98
C TRP A 123 0.34 8.91 12.14
N ALA A 124 0.89 8.14 13.10
CA ALA A 124 0.13 7.70 14.27
C ALA A 124 -0.25 8.90 15.14
N LYS A 125 0.63 9.90 15.27
CA LYS A 125 0.31 11.19 15.93
C LYS A 125 -0.78 11.96 15.19
N ARG A 126 -0.74 11.98 13.85
CA ARG A 126 -1.69 12.72 12.98
C ARG A 126 -3.08 12.09 12.92
N ILE A 127 -3.16 10.77 12.84
CA ILE A 127 -4.43 10.06 12.65
C ILE A 127 -5.23 9.98 13.95
N SER A 128 -4.54 9.96 15.10
CA SER A 128 -5.20 9.51 16.32
C SER A 128 -5.50 10.59 17.35
N GLY A 129 -4.72 11.67 17.48
CA GLY A 129 -4.75 12.45 18.73
C GLY A 129 -4.49 11.58 19.98
N ILE A 130 -4.06 10.32 19.79
CA ILE A 130 -3.75 9.34 20.82
C ILE A 130 -2.24 9.43 21.02
N GLY A 131 -1.84 9.91 22.19
CA GLY A 131 -0.43 10.00 22.59
C GLY A 131 0.21 8.66 22.95
N THR A 132 -0.48 7.52 22.74
CA THR A 132 -0.02 6.18 23.13
C THR A 132 0.17 5.27 21.92
N LEU A 133 1.20 4.43 21.96
CA LEU A 133 1.49 3.44 20.92
C LEU A 133 0.38 2.37 20.87
N PRO A 134 -0.09 1.96 19.67
CA PRO A 134 -0.98 0.82 19.55
C PRO A 134 -0.31 -0.45 20.07
N SER A 135 -1.11 -1.32 20.69
CA SER A 135 -0.64 -2.59 21.27
C SER A 135 -0.34 -3.64 20.21
N LEU A 136 -1.07 -3.61 19.08
CA LEU A 136 -0.79 -4.42 17.88
C LEU A 136 -1.06 -3.59 16.64
N HIS A 137 -0.28 -3.84 15.58
CA HIS A 137 -0.51 -3.27 14.26
C HIS A 137 -0.45 -4.40 13.23
N PHE A 138 -1.47 -4.47 12.37
CA PHE A 138 -1.51 -5.39 11.25
C PHE A 138 -1.71 -4.64 9.94
N PHE A 139 -1.15 -5.18 8.87
CA PHE A 139 -1.40 -4.70 7.52
C PHE A 139 -1.71 -5.87 6.57
N HIS A 140 -2.59 -5.62 5.61
CA HIS A 140 -2.93 -6.55 4.52
C HIS A 140 -3.33 -5.74 3.29
N GLY A 141 -2.56 -5.88 2.22
CA GLY A 141 -2.60 -4.91 1.11
C GLY A 141 -2.37 -3.48 1.63
N GLY A 142 -3.21 -2.55 1.18
CA GLY A 142 -3.19 -1.17 1.65
C GLY A 142 -3.96 -0.90 2.94
N ASN A 143 -4.63 -1.91 3.49
CA ASN A 143 -5.43 -1.75 4.69
C ASN A 143 -4.58 -1.99 5.95
N GLU A 144 -4.75 -1.13 6.95
CA GLU A 144 -4.01 -1.18 8.21
C GLU A 144 -5.02 -1.28 9.38
N VAL A 145 -4.68 -2.04 10.41
CA VAL A 145 -5.52 -2.23 11.60
C VAL A 145 -4.67 -2.11 12.85
N PHE A 146 -5.03 -1.14 13.70
CA PHE A 146 -4.36 -0.84 14.95
C PHE A 146 -5.24 -1.20 16.13
N PHE A 147 -4.68 -1.96 17.06
CA PHE A 147 -5.35 -2.41 18.26
C PHE A 147 -4.95 -1.54 19.44
N HIS A 148 -5.93 -1.04 20.16
CA HIS A 148 -5.74 -0.29 21.39
C HIS A 148 -6.61 -0.89 22.49
N THR A 149 -6.02 -1.12 23.66
CA THR A 149 -6.80 -1.43 24.87
C THR A 149 -7.19 -0.16 25.59
N MET A 150 -8.41 -0.18 26.15
CA MET A 150 -8.90 0.89 27.00
C MET A 150 -9.28 0.26 28.34
N SER A 151 -8.56 0.60 29.41
CA SER A 151 -8.98 0.20 30.76
C SER A 151 -10.02 1.21 31.27
N ALA A 152 -11.29 0.83 31.30
CA ALA A 152 -12.30 1.61 32.00
C ALA A 152 -12.30 1.19 33.48
N ALA A 153 -11.80 2.05 34.37
CA ALA A 153 -11.68 1.77 35.81
C ALA A 153 -13.04 1.54 36.52
N THR A 154 -14.17 1.80 35.86
CA THR A 154 -15.51 1.86 36.48
C THR A 154 -16.50 0.79 35.99
N ALA A 155 -16.21 0.06 34.91
CA ALA A 155 -17.08 -0.98 34.39
C ALA A 155 -16.38 -2.34 34.50
N ARG A 156 -17.01 -3.36 35.10
CA ARG A 156 -16.49 -4.74 35.26
C ARG A 156 -16.21 -5.50 33.93
N ARG A 157 -15.92 -4.80 32.83
CA ARG A 157 -15.68 -5.35 31.48
C ARG A 157 -14.48 -4.66 30.85
N ASN A 158 -13.61 -5.45 30.21
CA ASN A 158 -12.50 -4.93 29.43
C ASN A 158 -13.02 -4.30 28.13
N SER A 159 -12.38 -3.22 27.69
CA SER A 159 -12.72 -2.55 26.43
C SER A 159 -11.51 -2.52 25.50
N PHE A 160 -11.75 -2.67 24.21
CA PHE A 160 -10.72 -2.49 23.20
C PHE A 160 -11.28 -1.75 21.99
N ALA A 161 -10.40 -1.05 21.29
CA ALA A 161 -10.71 -0.31 20.08
C ALA A 161 -9.84 -0.80 18.92
N LEU A 162 -10.46 -0.90 17.75
CA LEU A 162 -9.77 -1.11 16.48
C LEU A 162 -9.80 0.19 15.70
N LEU A 163 -8.64 0.74 15.35
CA LEU A 163 -8.53 1.77 14.33
C LEU A 163 -8.19 1.06 13.03
N CYS A 164 -9.12 1.08 12.09
CA CYS A 164 -9.01 0.48 10.77
C CYS A 164 -8.79 1.59 9.75
N ILE A 165 -7.65 1.57 9.06
CA ILE A 165 -7.37 2.43 7.93
C ILE A 165 -7.63 1.62 6.67
N VAL A 166 -8.56 2.08 5.83
CA VAL A 166 -9.01 1.33 4.66
C VAL A 166 -8.71 2.10 3.37
N VAL A 167 -8.23 1.39 2.37
CA VAL A 167 -8.12 1.89 1.01
C VAL A 167 -9.49 1.86 0.33
N GLY A 168 -9.91 3.03 -0.12
CA GLY A 168 -11.10 3.19 -0.97
C GLY A 168 -11.96 4.36 -0.53
N ILE A 169 -13.11 4.46 -1.18
CA ILE A 169 -14.12 5.49 -0.91
C ILE A 169 -15.37 4.78 -0.37
N PRO A 170 -15.95 5.25 0.76
CA PRO A 170 -17.22 4.72 1.26
C PRO A 170 -18.35 4.83 0.23
N ASP A 171 -19.30 3.90 0.29
CA ASP A 171 -20.38 3.83 -0.71
C ASP A 171 -21.25 5.10 -0.73
N TRP A 172 -21.38 5.81 0.39
CA TRP A 172 -22.11 7.07 0.46
C TRP A 172 -21.36 8.22 -0.23
N GLU A 173 -20.02 8.29 -0.09
CA GLU A 173 -19.20 9.31 -0.77
C GLU A 173 -19.18 9.02 -2.27
N MET A 174 -19.11 7.74 -2.67
CA MET A 174 -19.27 7.33 -4.07
C MET A 174 -20.58 7.86 -4.68
N LYS A 175 -21.71 7.66 -3.98
CA LYS A 175 -23.03 8.18 -4.44
C LYS A 175 -23.06 9.69 -4.55
N GLN A 176 -22.44 10.41 -3.61
CA GLN A 176 -22.36 11.87 -3.67
C GLN A 176 -21.52 12.34 -4.87
N LEU A 177 -20.38 11.71 -5.12
CA LEU A 177 -19.54 12.02 -6.28
C LEU A 177 -20.27 11.73 -7.60
N GLU A 178 -20.99 10.60 -7.69
CA GLU A 178 -21.83 10.27 -8.84
C GLU A 178 -22.93 11.31 -9.08
N GLU A 179 -23.57 11.80 -8.03
CA GLU A 179 -24.58 12.86 -8.11
C GLU A 179 -23.97 14.21 -8.49
N GLN A 180 -22.78 14.52 -7.98
CA GLN A 180 -22.04 15.74 -8.27
C GLN A 180 -21.66 15.84 -9.75
N VAL A 181 -21.09 14.77 -10.34
CA VAL A 181 -20.77 14.77 -11.78
C VAL A 181 -22.01 14.80 -12.67
N LYS A 182 -23.17 14.29 -12.21
CA LYS A 182 -24.43 14.43 -12.93
C LYS A 182 -24.93 15.88 -12.96
N ARG A 183 -24.81 16.59 -11.83
CA ARG A 183 -25.24 17.99 -11.71
C ARG A 183 -24.28 18.94 -12.41
N ASN A 184 -22.97 18.67 -12.32
CA ASN A 184 -21.93 19.44 -12.97
C ASN A 184 -20.96 18.51 -13.73
N PRO A 185 -21.24 18.22 -15.01
CA PRO A 185 -20.39 17.34 -15.82
C PRO A 185 -18.98 17.88 -16.10
N ASP A 186 -18.73 19.17 -15.87
CA ASP A 186 -17.42 19.80 -16.07
C ASP A 186 -16.55 19.81 -14.80
N ASP A 187 -17.03 19.23 -13.70
CA ASP A 187 -16.30 19.11 -12.44
C ASP A 187 -15.17 18.06 -12.51
N SER A 188 -13.97 18.51 -12.89
CA SER A 188 -12.79 17.66 -13.02
C SER A 188 -12.35 17.02 -11.70
N GLU A 189 -12.63 17.65 -10.55
CA GLU A 189 -12.24 17.16 -9.22
C GLU A 189 -13.13 15.99 -8.79
N ALA A 190 -14.44 16.11 -9.04
CA ALA A 190 -15.40 15.05 -8.80
C ALA A 190 -15.12 13.84 -9.71
N TRP A 191 -14.82 14.08 -11.00
CA TRP A 191 -14.40 13.02 -11.92
C TRP A 191 -13.12 12.31 -11.46
N ALA A 192 -12.11 13.04 -11.00
CA ALA A 192 -10.86 12.46 -10.48
C ALA A 192 -11.11 11.58 -9.24
N SER A 193 -11.91 12.07 -8.30
CA SER A 193 -12.28 11.32 -7.09
C SER A 193 -13.12 10.08 -7.42
N LEU A 194 -14.07 10.20 -8.35
CA LEU A 194 -14.90 9.09 -8.79
C LEU A 194 -14.08 8.02 -9.51
N ALA A 195 -13.11 8.41 -10.35
CA ALA A 195 -12.20 7.49 -11.01
C ALA A 195 -11.39 6.66 -10.01
N PHE A 196 -10.87 7.30 -8.97
CA PHE A 196 -10.15 6.62 -7.88
C PHE A 196 -11.07 5.68 -7.10
N GLY A 197 -12.29 6.13 -6.77
CA GLY A 197 -13.26 5.31 -6.06
C GLY A 197 -13.69 4.06 -6.84
N TYR A 198 -13.98 4.20 -8.14
CA TYR A 198 -14.24 3.05 -9.02
C TYR A 198 -13.05 2.11 -9.12
N PHE A 199 -11.82 2.64 -9.18
CA PHE A 199 -10.63 1.81 -9.17
C PHE A 199 -10.59 0.96 -7.89
N CYS A 200 -10.68 1.56 -6.72
CA CYS A 200 -10.66 0.85 -5.43
C CYS A 200 -11.82 -0.15 -5.27
N ALA A 201 -12.94 0.06 -5.96
CA ALA A 201 -14.07 -0.85 -5.99
C ALA A 201 -13.91 -2.01 -7.00
N GLY A 202 -12.78 -2.09 -7.72
CA GLY A 202 -12.54 -3.08 -8.78
C GLY A 202 -13.34 -2.81 -10.07
N LYS A 203 -14.07 -1.70 -10.15
CA LYS A 203 -14.84 -1.26 -11.32
C LYS A 203 -13.92 -0.60 -12.36
N TRP A 204 -13.11 -1.43 -13.00
CA TRP A 204 -12.00 -0.96 -13.85
C TRP A 204 -12.49 -0.12 -15.05
N ALA A 205 -13.53 -0.57 -15.76
CA ALA A 205 -14.01 0.12 -16.95
C ALA A 205 -14.56 1.52 -16.62
N GLU A 206 -15.32 1.62 -15.53
CA GLU A 206 -15.87 2.86 -15.00
C GLU A 206 -14.77 3.79 -14.51
N SER A 207 -13.75 3.24 -13.84
CA SER A 207 -12.57 4.01 -13.42
C SER A 207 -11.84 4.62 -14.62
N GLN A 208 -11.58 3.84 -15.67
CA GLN A 208 -10.90 4.35 -16.86
C GLN A 208 -11.71 5.41 -17.59
N LYS A 209 -13.05 5.25 -17.66
CA LYS A 209 -13.94 6.27 -18.21
C LYS A 209 -13.89 7.57 -17.40
N ALA A 210 -14.06 7.49 -16.09
CA ALA A 210 -14.02 8.65 -15.20
C ALA A 210 -12.64 9.34 -15.20
N LEU A 211 -11.55 8.57 -15.29
CA LEU A 211 -10.19 9.10 -15.41
C LEU A 211 -10.02 9.91 -16.69
N LYS A 212 -10.55 9.41 -17.82
CA LYS A 212 -10.52 10.13 -19.09
C LYS A 212 -11.27 11.46 -18.98
N GLU A 213 -12.47 11.46 -18.41
CA GLU A 213 -13.23 12.70 -18.18
C GLU A 213 -12.46 13.66 -17.27
N ALA A 214 -11.88 13.19 -16.16
CA ALA A 214 -11.09 14.02 -15.25
C ALA A 214 -9.92 14.72 -15.96
N LEU A 215 -9.19 13.99 -16.81
CA LEU A 215 -8.07 14.54 -17.58
C LEU A 215 -8.52 15.50 -18.69
N GLU A 216 -9.68 15.27 -19.31
CA GLU A 216 -10.20 16.16 -20.34
C GLU A 216 -10.71 17.47 -19.73
N LYS A 217 -11.55 17.37 -18.70
CA LYS A 217 -12.14 18.52 -18.02
C LYS A 217 -11.09 19.36 -17.29
N SER A 218 -10.01 18.74 -16.79
CA SER A 218 -8.95 19.47 -16.10
C SER A 218 -8.18 20.47 -16.98
N LYS A 219 -8.27 20.35 -18.31
CA LYS A 219 -7.69 21.33 -19.25
C LYS A 219 -8.34 22.71 -19.17
N SER A 220 -9.67 22.76 -18.98
CA SER A 220 -10.45 24.00 -18.85
C SER A 220 -10.79 24.33 -17.39
N HIS A 221 -10.87 23.32 -16.54
CA HIS A 221 -11.21 23.45 -15.12
C HIS A 221 -10.13 22.76 -14.27
N PRO A 222 -9.00 23.43 -13.97
CA PRO A 222 -7.90 22.81 -13.24
C PRO A 222 -8.33 22.28 -11.87
N ILE A 223 -7.84 21.10 -11.52
CA ILE A 223 -8.06 20.49 -10.20
C ILE A 223 -7.26 21.29 -9.17
N ARG A 224 -7.94 21.89 -8.19
CA ARG A 224 -7.34 22.70 -7.11
C ARG A 224 -7.38 21.98 -5.77
N SER A 225 -8.37 21.12 -5.56
CA SER A 225 -8.47 20.29 -4.36
C SER A 225 -7.28 19.33 -4.27
N LEU A 226 -6.47 19.49 -3.22
CA LEU A 226 -5.31 18.64 -2.93
C LEU A 226 -5.70 17.15 -2.87
N ARG A 227 -6.85 16.84 -2.27
CA ARG A 227 -7.39 15.47 -2.20
C ARG A 227 -7.65 14.89 -3.60
N ALA A 228 -8.27 15.67 -4.49
CA ALA A 228 -8.53 15.22 -5.86
C ALA A 228 -7.23 15.08 -6.68
N GLN A 229 -6.28 15.99 -6.50
CA GLN A 229 -4.95 15.91 -7.10
C GLN A 229 -4.21 14.63 -6.69
N ARG A 230 -4.12 14.35 -5.39
CA ARG A 230 -3.47 13.15 -4.85
C ARG A 230 -4.12 11.87 -5.36
N ARG A 231 -5.45 11.76 -5.29
CA ARG A 231 -6.21 10.63 -5.85
C ARG A 231 -5.90 10.39 -7.31
N LEU A 232 -5.88 11.46 -8.12
CA LEU A 232 -5.55 11.38 -9.53
C LEU A 232 -4.10 10.92 -9.75
N ALA A 233 -3.13 11.53 -9.07
CA ALA A 233 -1.72 11.15 -9.18
C ALA A 233 -1.49 9.68 -8.81
N LYS A 234 -2.10 9.26 -7.70
CA LYS A 234 -2.02 7.89 -7.18
C LYS A 234 -2.65 6.89 -8.15
N LEU A 235 -3.83 7.19 -8.70
CA LEU A 235 -4.47 6.38 -9.74
C LEU A 235 -3.59 6.26 -10.99
N LEU A 236 -3.04 7.37 -11.48
CA LEU A 236 -2.17 7.40 -12.66
C LEU A 236 -0.89 6.59 -12.46
N LEU A 237 -0.28 6.67 -11.27
CA LEU A 237 0.91 5.89 -10.91
C LEU A 237 0.71 4.37 -11.03
N TRP A 238 -0.51 3.88 -10.87
CA TRP A 238 -0.81 2.45 -10.95
C TRP A 238 -1.37 2.02 -12.30
N THR A 239 -2.15 2.88 -12.93
CA THR A 239 -3.01 2.50 -14.06
C THR A 239 -2.51 2.99 -15.41
N SER A 240 -1.68 4.04 -15.42
CA SER A 240 -1.21 4.63 -16.66
C SER A 240 0.19 4.12 -17.04
N ASN A 241 0.34 3.86 -18.34
CA ASN A 241 1.62 3.68 -19.01
C ASN A 241 1.82 4.74 -20.12
N ASP A 242 1.06 5.84 -20.09
CA ASP A 242 1.29 6.99 -20.98
C ASP A 242 2.32 7.93 -20.32
N PRO A 243 3.51 8.14 -20.90
CA PRO A 243 4.51 9.05 -20.35
C PRO A 243 4.02 10.51 -20.25
N LYS A 244 2.98 10.91 -20.99
CA LYS A 244 2.42 12.27 -20.94
C LYS A 244 1.79 12.63 -19.60
N VAL A 245 1.46 11.64 -18.77
CA VAL A 245 0.86 11.89 -17.44
C VAL A 245 1.91 12.20 -16.38
N LEU A 246 3.20 12.01 -16.65
CA LEU A 246 4.26 12.22 -15.65
C LEU A 246 4.35 13.65 -15.11
N PRO A 247 4.19 14.72 -15.91
CA PRO A 247 4.11 16.08 -15.37
C PRO A 247 2.95 16.26 -14.38
N ILE A 248 1.79 15.66 -14.67
CA ILE A 248 0.61 15.70 -13.78
C ILE A 248 0.92 14.96 -12.48
N VAL A 249 1.40 13.72 -12.59
CA VAL A 249 1.78 12.88 -11.45
C VAL A 249 2.77 13.62 -10.55
N ARG A 250 3.81 14.22 -11.12
CA ARG A 250 4.81 14.99 -10.37
C ARG A 250 4.22 16.24 -9.73
N SER A 251 3.33 16.95 -10.41
CA SER A 251 2.73 18.18 -9.86
C SER A 251 1.76 17.92 -8.71
N TYR A 252 1.11 16.75 -8.71
CA TYR A 252 0.02 16.42 -7.77
C TYR A 252 0.44 15.42 -6.69
N GLY A 253 1.70 14.98 -6.69
CA GLY A 253 2.23 14.03 -5.73
C GLY A 253 2.64 14.67 -4.42
N ASP A 254 2.50 13.92 -3.32
CA ASP A 254 2.97 14.35 -1.99
C ASP A 254 4.49 14.24 -1.80
N HIS A 255 5.18 13.72 -2.83
CA HIS A 255 6.64 13.53 -2.89
C HIS A 255 7.25 12.78 -1.70
N ASP A 256 6.42 12.09 -0.91
CA ASP A 256 6.82 11.24 0.19
C ASP A 256 7.50 9.94 -0.29
N PHE A 257 7.98 9.15 0.65
CA PHE A 257 8.66 7.89 0.33
C PHE A 257 7.78 6.95 -0.52
N ARG A 258 6.50 6.76 -0.14
CA ARG A 258 5.59 5.85 -0.85
C ARG A 258 5.34 6.34 -2.27
N PHE A 259 5.11 7.64 -2.46
CA PHE A 259 4.96 8.27 -3.76
C PHE A 259 6.20 8.08 -4.63
N GLN A 260 7.40 8.34 -4.10
CA GLN A 260 8.66 8.15 -4.84
C GLN A 260 8.87 6.70 -5.26
N LEU A 261 8.53 5.73 -4.39
CA LEU A 261 8.59 4.31 -4.71
C LEU A 261 7.63 3.95 -5.86
N PHE A 262 6.39 4.42 -5.82
CA PHE A 262 5.43 4.19 -6.92
C PHE A 262 5.85 4.88 -8.21
N LEU A 263 6.40 6.09 -8.12
CA LEU A 263 6.93 6.80 -9.27
C LEU A 263 8.08 6.01 -9.90
N ALA A 264 9.01 5.48 -9.09
CA ALA A 264 10.06 4.60 -9.59
C ALA A 264 9.46 3.40 -10.33
N LYS A 265 8.48 2.68 -9.75
CA LYS A 265 7.79 1.55 -10.38
C LYS A 265 7.16 1.93 -11.73
N MET A 266 6.49 3.08 -11.81
CA MET A 266 5.96 3.61 -13.07
C MET A 266 7.08 3.84 -14.09
N LEU A 267 8.20 4.43 -13.67
CA LEU A 267 9.35 4.66 -14.53
C LEU A 267 9.99 3.35 -15.03
N PHE A 268 9.96 2.25 -14.24
CA PHE A 268 10.35 0.92 -14.74
C PHE A 268 9.43 0.43 -15.86
N ARG A 269 8.10 0.58 -15.72
CA ARG A 269 7.14 0.19 -16.75
C ARG A 269 7.34 1.00 -18.04
N LEU A 270 7.67 2.29 -17.89
CA LEU A 270 7.97 3.20 -19.01
C LEU A 270 9.40 3.07 -19.55
N LYS A 271 10.24 2.20 -18.96
CA LYS A 271 11.67 2.05 -19.29
C LYS A 271 12.47 3.36 -19.19
N ARG A 272 12.04 4.29 -18.33
CA ARG A 272 12.71 5.58 -18.07
C ARG A 272 13.77 5.39 -16.97
N TRP A 273 14.80 4.62 -17.29
CA TRP A 273 15.78 4.13 -16.31
C TRP A 273 16.56 5.23 -15.58
N GLN A 274 16.95 6.28 -16.31
CA GLN A 274 17.69 7.41 -15.74
C GLN A 274 16.87 8.14 -14.67
N GLU A 275 15.60 8.38 -14.94
CA GLU A 275 14.70 9.02 -13.97
C GLU A 275 14.34 8.10 -12.82
N ALA A 276 14.24 6.78 -13.06
CA ALA A 276 14.06 5.82 -11.99
C ALA A 276 15.25 5.84 -11.03
N GLU A 277 16.49 5.87 -11.56
CA GLU A 277 17.71 6.01 -10.76
C GLU A 277 17.73 7.30 -9.93
N GLN A 278 17.35 8.44 -10.52
CA GLN A 278 17.28 9.72 -9.82
C GLN A 278 16.25 9.68 -8.69
N THR A 279 15.05 9.17 -8.98
CA THR A 279 13.96 9.05 -8.00
C THR A 279 14.38 8.17 -6.83
N LEU A 280 15.00 7.01 -7.10
CA LEU A 280 15.47 6.08 -6.06
C LEU A 280 16.66 6.63 -5.27
N THR A 281 17.52 7.43 -5.90
CA THR A 281 18.61 8.11 -5.20
C THR A 281 18.07 9.16 -4.23
N SER A 282 17.06 9.93 -4.64
CA SER A 282 16.35 10.84 -3.74
C SER A 282 15.71 10.07 -2.57
N ALA A 283 14.99 8.98 -2.85
CA ALA A 283 14.33 8.17 -1.83
C ALA A 283 15.31 7.60 -0.80
N LEU A 284 16.49 7.15 -1.24
CA LEU A 284 17.56 6.69 -0.36
C LEU A 284 18.15 7.80 0.51
N ALA A 285 18.23 9.03 -0.01
CA ALA A 285 18.77 10.18 0.69
C ALA A 285 17.80 10.74 1.74
N THR A 286 16.49 10.63 1.50
CA THR A 286 15.43 11.10 2.40
C THR A 286 14.76 9.98 3.20
N LEU A 287 15.40 8.81 3.29
CA LEU A 287 14.83 7.64 3.95
C LEU A 287 14.74 7.88 5.47
N THR A 288 13.54 7.78 6.02
CA THR A 288 13.29 7.92 7.46
C THR A 288 13.43 6.56 8.18
N PRO A 289 13.65 6.53 9.51
CA PRO A 289 13.73 5.29 10.27
C PRO A 289 12.51 4.37 10.10
N GLU A 290 11.33 4.93 9.82
CA GLU A 290 10.10 4.19 9.54
C GLU A 290 10.22 3.26 8.32
N TYR A 291 10.95 3.71 7.29
CA TYR A 291 11.09 3.01 6.02
C TYR A 291 12.47 2.37 5.83
N GLU A 292 13.28 2.31 6.89
CA GLU A 292 14.64 1.80 6.84
C GLU A 292 14.70 0.33 6.38
N ASN A 293 13.66 -0.45 6.67
CA ASN A 293 13.49 -1.82 6.19
C ASN A 293 13.30 -1.95 4.67
N TRP A 294 13.12 -0.85 3.94
CA TRP A 294 13.08 -0.82 2.48
C TRP A 294 14.42 -0.47 1.84
N ARG A 295 15.47 -0.20 2.62
CA ARG A 295 16.75 0.30 2.08
C ARG A 295 17.40 -0.68 1.11
N ASP A 296 17.40 -1.96 1.43
CA ASP A 296 17.90 -3.04 0.58
C ASP A 296 17.15 -3.10 -0.75
N TRP A 297 15.83 -3.01 -0.71
CA TRP A 297 14.95 -2.94 -1.88
C TRP A 297 15.26 -1.75 -2.78
N LEU A 298 15.43 -0.55 -2.21
CA LEU A 298 15.78 0.64 -2.97
C LEU A 298 17.13 0.48 -3.69
N HIS A 299 18.10 -0.13 -3.04
CA HIS A 299 19.38 -0.48 -3.68
C HIS A 299 19.17 -1.45 -4.84
N ILE A 300 18.38 -2.51 -4.69
CA ILE A 300 18.08 -3.44 -5.78
C ILE A 300 17.44 -2.74 -6.96
N LEU A 301 16.40 -1.93 -6.73
CA LEU A 301 15.72 -1.21 -7.79
C LEU A 301 16.69 -0.27 -8.50
N ARG A 302 17.50 0.48 -7.74
CA ARG A 302 18.46 1.42 -8.35
C ARG A 302 19.52 0.67 -9.15
N GLY A 303 19.97 -0.48 -8.65
CA GLY A 303 20.87 -1.38 -9.36
C GLY A 303 20.28 -1.89 -10.69
N ILE A 304 19.01 -2.28 -10.71
CA ILE A 304 18.31 -2.68 -11.94
C ILE A 304 18.23 -1.51 -12.93
N ALA A 305 17.88 -0.31 -12.45
CA ALA A 305 17.82 0.88 -13.30
C ALA A 305 19.19 1.23 -13.89
N ARG A 306 20.27 1.16 -13.11
CA ARG A 306 21.65 1.37 -13.54
C ARG A 306 22.12 0.31 -14.52
N TRP A 307 21.78 -0.95 -14.28
CA TRP A 307 22.13 -2.05 -15.16
C TRP A 307 21.56 -1.89 -16.56
N ASN A 308 20.29 -1.49 -16.66
CA ASN A 308 19.61 -1.20 -17.94
C ASN A 308 20.20 0.01 -18.67
N GLN A 309 20.89 0.91 -17.97
CA GLN A 309 21.64 2.02 -18.56
C GLN A 309 23.05 1.62 -19.01
N GLY A 310 23.50 0.38 -18.74
CA GLY A 310 24.89 -0.04 -18.98
C GLY A 310 25.88 0.37 -17.90
N LYS A 311 25.43 1.01 -16.81
CA LYS A 311 26.25 1.39 -15.64
C LYS A 311 26.52 0.17 -14.75
N ARG A 312 27.26 -0.80 -15.29
CA ARG A 312 27.41 -2.14 -14.69
C ARG A 312 28.15 -2.13 -13.35
N LYS A 313 29.16 -1.28 -13.19
CA LYS A 313 29.93 -1.19 -11.94
C LYS A 313 29.06 -0.66 -10.80
N GLU A 314 28.36 0.43 -11.04
CA GLU A 314 27.48 1.10 -10.09
C GLU A 314 26.26 0.23 -9.74
N ALA A 315 25.75 -0.54 -10.71
CA ALA A 315 24.70 -1.52 -10.46
C ALA A 315 25.16 -2.64 -9.52
N ILE A 316 26.39 -3.14 -9.70
CA ILE A 316 26.96 -4.17 -8.82
C ILE A 316 27.17 -3.63 -7.42
N GLU A 317 27.65 -2.39 -7.27
CA GLU A 317 27.77 -1.75 -5.95
C GLU A 317 26.42 -1.69 -5.22
N ASP A 318 25.34 -1.39 -5.93
CA ASP A 318 23.99 -1.38 -5.38
C ASP A 318 23.52 -2.79 -4.98
N PHE A 319 23.69 -3.78 -5.86
CA PHE A 319 23.34 -5.18 -5.54
C PHE A 319 24.15 -5.72 -4.35
N ASP A 320 25.40 -5.31 -4.23
CA ASP A 320 26.30 -5.68 -3.13
C ASP A 320 25.89 -5.00 -1.82
N ARG A 321 25.47 -3.72 -1.85
CA ARG A 321 24.85 -3.06 -0.68
C ARG A 321 23.56 -3.76 -0.26
N ALA A 322 22.67 -4.09 -1.19
CA ALA A 322 21.45 -4.83 -0.87
C ALA A 322 21.77 -6.19 -0.24
N TYR A 323 22.71 -6.96 -0.81
CA TYR A 323 23.14 -8.25 -0.28
C TYR A 323 23.82 -8.16 1.11
N ARG A 324 24.46 -7.03 1.43
CA ARG A 324 24.98 -6.79 2.79
C ARG A 324 23.85 -6.57 3.80
N LEU A 325 22.80 -5.86 3.41
CA LEU A 325 21.65 -5.55 4.25
C LEU A 325 20.74 -6.76 4.44
N ASP A 326 20.40 -7.47 3.35
CA ASP A 326 19.67 -8.74 3.38
C ASP A 326 20.34 -9.77 2.45
N LYS A 327 20.73 -10.91 3.03
CA LYS A 327 21.37 -12.01 2.32
C LYS A 327 20.46 -12.73 1.34
N ASN A 328 19.15 -12.53 1.40
CA ASN A 328 18.18 -13.07 0.43
C ASN A 328 18.41 -12.53 -1.00
N TRP A 329 19.10 -11.39 -1.13
CA TRP A 329 19.49 -10.82 -2.43
C TRP A 329 20.65 -11.55 -3.14
N VAL A 330 21.11 -12.68 -2.61
CA VAL A 330 22.18 -13.50 -3.20
C VAL A 330 21.99 -13.78 -4.69
N GLY A 331 20.75 -14.03 -5.14
CA GLY A 331 20.45 -14.29 -6.55
C GLY A 331 20.83 -13.12 -7.46
N ALA A 332 20.55 -11.88 -7.03
CA ALA A 332 20.84 -10.67 -7.79
C ALA A 332 22.35 -10.45 -7.97
N ILE A 333 23.12 -10.56 -6.88
CA ILE A 333 24.56 -10.32 -6.91
C ILE A 333 25.33 -11.45 -7.62
N VAL A 334 24.91 -12.72 -7.45
CA VAL A 334 25.48 -13.87 -8.16
C VAL A 334 25.23 -13.75 -9.66
N TRP A 335 23.99 -13.42 -10.05
CA TRP A 335 23.65 -13.15 -11.44
C TRP A 335 24.52 -12.03 -12.02
N ALA A 336 24.62 -10.89 -11.32
CA ALA A 336 25.35 -9.73 -11.80
C ALA A 336 26.84 -10.03 -12.06
N TYR A 337 27.53 -10.69 -11.11
CA TYR A 337 28.92 -11.12 -11.33
C TYR A 337 29.06 -12.16 -12.45
N GLY A 338 28.11 -13.08 -12.56
CA GLY A 338 28.04 -14.04 -13.66
C GLY A 338 27.99 -13.35 -15.02
N GLN A 339 27.11 -12.37 -15.18
CA GLN A 339 26.98 -11.60 -16.41
C GLN A 339 28.21 -10.74 -16.74
N MET A 340 29.03 -10.40 -15.74
CA MET A 340 30.33 -9.74 -15.94
C MET A 340 31.46 -10.72 -16.29
N GLY A 341 31.18 -12.02 -16.43
CA GLY A 341 32.19 -13.05 -16.65
C GLY A 341 32.99 -13.44 -15.40
N ASN A 342 32.69 -12.86 -14.24
CA ASN A 342 33.38 -13.18 -12.99
C ASN A 342 32.74 -14.38 -12.28
N LEU A 343 32.85 -15.55 -12.92
CA LEU A 343 32.29 -16.80 -12.42
C LEU A 343 32.90 -17.25 -11.08
N ALA A 344 34.17 -16.90 -10.83
CA ALA A 344 34.85 -17.22 -9.58
C ALA A 344 34.17 -16.51 -8.40
N LYS A 345 33.96 -15.19 -8.52
CA LYS A 345 33.30 -14.40 -7.48
C LYS A 345 31.84 -14.82 -7.29
N ALA A 346 31.12 -15.07 -8.38
CA ALA A 346 29.73 -15.52 -8.32
C ALA A 346 29.59 -16.85 -7.55
N LYS A 347 30.47 -17.82 -7.83
CA LYS A 347 30.50 -19.10 -7.10
C LYS A 347 30.89 -18.93 -5.63
N GLN A 348 31.87 -18.08 -5.33
CA GLN A 348 32.29 -17.80 -3.97
C GLN A 348 31.11 -17.26 -3.14
N ILE A 349 30.44 -16.21 -3.62
CA ILE A 349 29.29 -15.59 -2.91
C ILE A 349 28.19 -16.63 -2.69
N LEU A 350 27.93 -17.46 -3.70
CA LEU A 350 26.92 -18.50 -3.59
C LEU A 350 27.25 -19.54 -2.51
N GLN A 351 28.52 -19.97 -2.42
CA GLN A 351 28.98 -20.90 -1.38
C GLN A 351 28.90 -20.28 0.02
N GLU A 352 29.27 -19.01 0.16
CA GLU A 352 29.17 -18.27 1.43
C GLU A 352 27.71 -18.16 1.90
N ALA A 353 26.80 -17.80 0.99
CA ALA A 353 25.37 -17.72 1.30
C ALA A 353 24.76 -19.09 1.64
N ALA A 354 25.22 -20.16 0.98
CA ALA A 354 24.79 -21.52 1.30
C ALA A 354 25.20 -21.93 2.73
N LYS A 355 26.43 -21.60 3.13
CA LYS A 355 26.95 -21.83 4.50
C LYS A 355 26.18 -21.01 5.55
N ALA A 356 25.70 -19.83 5.18
CA ALA A 356 24.84 -18.99 6.02
C ALA A 356 23.37 -19.43 6.04
N ASN A 357 23.05 -20.61 5.52
CA ASN A 357 21.70 -21.18 5.45
C ASN A 357 20.67 -20.32 4.73
N ILE A 358 21.09 -19.54 3.74
CA ILE A 358 20.15 -18.77 2.90
C ILE A 358 19.40 -19.75 1.99
N PRO A 359 18.06 -19.87 2.09
CA PRO A 359 17.34 -20.97 1.44
C PRO A 359 17.52 -21.02 -0.08
N PHE A 360 17.51 -19.87 -0.75
CA PHE A 360 17.74 -19.79 -2.20
C PHE A 360 19.16 -20.24 -2.56
N ALA A 361 20.15 -19.91 -1.73
CA ALA A 361 21.54 -20.31 -1.93
C ALA A 361 21.84 -21.76 -1.53
N GLN A 362 20.95 -22.48 -0.86
CA GLN A 362 21.15 -23.92 -0.59
C GLN A 362 20.81 -24.78 -1.81
N ILE A 363 19.91 -24.29 -2.67
CA ILE A 363 19.46 -24.99 -3.88
C ILE A 363 20.53 -24.94 -4.97
N LEU A 364 21.13 -23.79 -5.16
CA LEU A 364 21.99 -23.50 -6.30
C LEU A 364 23.35 -24.25 -6.28
N PRO A 365 24.05 -24.44 -5.15
CA PRO A 365 25.28 -25.23 -5.07
C PRO A 365 25.08 -26.69 -5.47
N ARG A 366 23.93 -27.29 -5.13
CA ARG A 366 23.58 -28.66 -5.55
C ARG A 366 23.42 -28.78 -7.07
N LYS A 367 22.96 -27.71 -7.72
CA LYS A 367 22.81 -27.64 -9.18
C LYS A 367 24.07 -27.15 -9.90
N GLY A 368 24.95 -26.41 -9.24
CA GLY A 368 26.16 -25.83 -9.84
C GLY A 368 25.85 -25.00 -11.08
N ARG A 369 26.53 -25.28 -12.21
CA ARG A 369 26.27 -24.62 -13.51
C ARG A 369 24.85 -24.85 -14.08
N LYS A 370 24.08 -25.80 -13.52
CA LYS A 370 22.70 -26.09 -13.92
C LYS A 370 21.67 -25.27 -13.11
N ALA A 371 22.13 -24.38 -12.24
CA ALA A 371 21.28 -23.45 -11.52
C ALA A 371 20.49 -22.58 -12.50
N VAL A 372 19.19 -22.44 -12.25
CA VAL A 372 18.30 -21.64 -13.08
C VAL A 372 17.59 -20.56 -12.29
N TRP A 373 17.16 -19.52 -12.97
CA TRP A 373 16.46 -18.39 -12.40
C TRP A 373 15.46 -17.79 -13.39
N LEU A 374 14.34 -17.28 -12.87
CA LEU A 374 13.30 -16.64 -13.66
C LEU A 374 13.54 -15.14 -13.86
N GLY A 375 14.49 -14.54 -13.14
CA GLY A 375 14.69 -13.09 -13.20
C GLY A 375 13.54 -12.29 -12.60
N ILE A 376 12.66 -12.90 -11.80
CA ILE A 376 11.55 -12.22 -11.15
C ILE A 376 11.92 -11.74 -9.75
N LEU A 377 11.32 -10.61 -9.40
CA LEU A 377 11.46 -9.97 -8.11
C LEU A 377 10.06 -9.67 -7.54
N PRO A 378 9.53 -10.51 -6.64
CA PRO A 378 8.24 -10.27 -5.99
C PRO A 378 8.36 -9.13 -4.98
N ILE A 379 7.63 -8.05 -5.18
CA ILE A 379 7.63 -6.90 -4.27
C ILE A 379 6.74 -7.19 -3.06
N GLY A 380 5.51 -7.63 -3.32
CA GLY A 380 4.48 -7.79 -2.30
C GLY A 380 3.09 -7.50 -2.87
N GLU A 381 2.12 -7.41 -1.97
CA GLU A 381 0.79 -6.91 -2.32
C GLU A 381 0.88 -5.41 -2.63
N PRO A 382 0.18 -4.91 -3.65
CA PRO A 382 0.09 -3.48 -3.86
C PRO A 382 -0.58 -2.77 -2.68
N ASP A 383 -0.06 -1.61 -2.27
CA ASP A 383 -0.61 -0.80 -1.17
C ASP A 383 -1.98 -0.18 -1.49
N TRP A 384 -2.54 -0.47 -2.65
CA TRP A 384 -3.90 -0.10 -3.05
C TRP A 384 -4.85 -1.28 -3.12
N LEU A 385 -4.31 -2.49 -2.93
CA LEU A 385 -5.08 -3.71 -2.89
C LEU A 385 -6.03 -3.69 -1.70
N SER A 386 -7.30 -3.99 -1.98
CA SER A 386 -8.32 -4.27 -0.99
C SER A 386 -9.08 -5.53 -1.40
N GLY A 387 -9.73 -6.21 -0.44
CA GLY A 387 -10.61 -7.34 -0.76
C GLY A 387 -11.74 -6.96 -1.72
N ARG A 388 -12.26 -5.73 -1.57
CA ARG A 388 -13.25 -5.17 -2.51
C ARG A 388 -12.70 -5.07 -3.93
N TRP A 389 -11.44 -4.66 -4.08
CA TRP A 389 -10.79 -4.57 -5.38
C TRP A 389 -10.64 -5.95 -6.03
N THR A 390 -10.12 -6.95 -5.29
CA THR A 390 -9.87 -8.31 -5.81
C THR A 390 -11.17 -8.98 -6.23
N GLU A 391 -12.22 -8.87 -5.41
CA GLU A 391 -13.57 -9.33 -5.73
C GLU A 391 -14.12 -8.61 -6.96
N GLY A 392 -14.00 -7.28 -7.00
CA GLY A 392 -14.56 -6.45 -8.07
C GLY A 392 -13.94 -6.72 -9.45
N VAL A 393 -12.64 -7.05 -9.51
CA VAL A 393 -11.99 -7.44 -10.78
C VAL A 393 -12.16 -8.93 -11.12
N GLY A 394 -12.71 -9.75 -10.20
CA GLY A 394 -12.97 -11.17 -10.42
C GLY A 394 -11.76 -12.09 -10.22
N ILE A 395 -10.75 -11.67 -9.44
CA ILE A 395 -9.61 -12.55 -9.09
C ILE A 395 -10.10 -13.60 -8.09
N LYS A 396 -9.95 -14.88 -8.46
CA LYS A 396 -10.24 -16.02 -7.59
C LYS A 396 -8.99 -16.37 -6.78
N GLY A 397 -9.02 -16.11 -5.47
CA GLY A 397 -7.91 -16.35 -4.56
C GLY A 397 -7.81 -15.25 -3.50
N ASN A 398 -7.07 -15.51 -2.43
CA ASN A 398 -6.98 -14.58 -1.29
C ASN A 398 -5.71 -13.71 -1.34
N TRP A 399 -4.91 -13.83 -2.42
CA TRP A 399 -3.61 -13.17 -2.46
C TRP A 399 -3.10 -12.89 -3.87
N VAL A 400 -2.43 -11.75 -4.04
CA VAL A 400 -1.79 -11.34 -5.28
C VAL A 400 -0.42 -10.74 -5.01
N VAL A 401 0.43 -10.70 -6.04
CA VAL A 401 1.78 -10.15 -5.94
C VAL A 401 2.12 -9.28 -7.13
N GLU A 402 2.66 -8.09 -6.85
CA GLU A 402 3.33 -7.27 -7.84
C GLU A 402 4.74 -7.81 -8.10
N ILE A 403 5.09 -7.99 -9.37
CA ILE A 403 6.40 -8.47 -9.79
C ILE A 403 7.14 -7.37 -10.56
N LEU A 404 8.42 -7.21 -10.22
CA LEU A 404 9.42 -6.58 -11.09
C LEU A 404 10.36 -7.64 -11.67
N CYS A 405 11.06 -7.29 -12.74
CA CYS A 405 11.93 -8.20 -13.45
C CYS A 405 13.33 -7.64 -13.55
N PHE A 406 14.30 -8.50 -13.30
CA PHE A 406 15.69 -8.27 -13.68
C PHE A 406 15.82 -8.26 -15.21
N PRO A 407 16.84 -7.58 -15.74
CA PRO A 407 17.08 -7.50 -17.18
C PRO A 407 17.83 -8.75 -17.66
N THR A 408 17.18 -9.90 -17.52
CA THR A 408 17.64 -11.20 -18.05
C THR A 408 17.31 -11.31 -19.54
N ARG A 409 17.85 -12.33 -20.24
CA ARG A 409 17.74 -12.42 -21.71
C ARG A 409 16.29 -12.63 -22.15
N ASN A 410 15.57 -13.51 -21.45
CA ASN A 410 14.15 -13.77 -21.60
C ASN A 410 13.38 -13.21 -20.40
N ALA A 411 13.72 -11.99 -19.97
CA ALA A 411 13.04 -11.32 -18.86
C ALA A 411 11.52 -11.39 -19.07
N PRO A 412 10.78 -11.95 -18.09
CA PRO A 412 9.36 -12.14 -18.28
C PRO A 412 8.68 -10.78 -18.35
N LYS A 413 7.66 -10.66 -19.19
CA LYS A 413 6.88 -9.42 -19.32
C LYS A 413 5.91 -9.32 -18.15
N LEU A 414 6.42 -9.17 -16.93
CA LEU A 414 5.65 -9.12 -15.69
C LEU A 414 5.73 -7.78 -14.95
N ASN A 415 6.61 -6.87 -15.38
CA ASN A 415 6.71 -5.53 -14.79
C ASN A 415 5.34 -4.82 -14.77
N GLY A 416 4.87 -4.48 -13.56
CA GLY A 416 3.57 -3.83 -13.37
C GLY A 416 2.35 -4.73 -13.51
N ALA A 417 2.55 -6.04 -13.60
CA ALA A 417 1.47 -7.01 -13.60
C ALA A 417 1.14 -7.43 -12.17
N ILE A 418 -0.14 -7.70 -11.93
CA ILE A 418 -0.61 -8.30 -10.69
C ILE A 418 -0.76 -9.80 -10.91
N VAL A 419 0.14 -10.58 -10.33
CA VAL A 419 0.13 -12.04 -10.45
C VAL A 419 -0.79 -12.62 -9.39
N PHE A 420 -1.73 -13.48 -9.80
CA PHE A 420 -2.69 -14.11 -8.89
C PHE A 420 -2.71 -15.64 -8.98
N ALA A 421 -2.11 -16.22 -10.02
CA ALA A 421 -1.94 -17.67 -10.14
C ALA A 421 -0.64 -18.04 -10.83
N ILE A 422 -0.16 -19.25 -10.53
CA ILE A 422 1.02 -19.85 -11.15
C ILE A 422 0.62 -21.23 -11.68
N ASN A 423 0.85 -21.50 -12.96
CA ASN A 423 0.43 -22.70 -13.67
C ASN A 423 -1.07 -23.02 -13.46
N GLY A 424 -1.90 -21.97 -13.50
CA GLY A 424 -3.35 -22.08 -13.28
C GLY A 424 -3.78 -22.29 -11.82
N GLN A 425 -2.84 -22.43 -10.88
CA GLN A 425 -3.13 -22.59 -9.45
C GLN A 425 -3.13 -21.23 -8.74
N PRO A 426 -4.26 -20.79 -8.16
CA PRO A 426 -4.33 -19.54 -7.41
C PRO A 426 -3.30 -19.48 -6.29
N ILE A 427 -2.77 -18.29 -6.04
CA ILE A 427 -1.87 -18.05 -4.92
C ILE A 427 -2.71 -17.71 -3.69
N ARG A 428 -2.45 -18.37 -2.56
CA ARG A 428 -3.23 -18.17 -1.33
C ARG A 428 -2.59 -17.22 -0.32
N ASN A 429 -1.27 -17.12 -0.31
CA ASN A 429 -0.50 -16.23 0.58
C ASN A 429 0.98 -16.13 0.14
N TRP A 430 1.72 -15.20 0.76
CA TRP A 430 3.15 -14.97 0.52
C TRP A 430 4.02 -16.21 0.73
N GLN A 431 3.77 -16.99 1.78
CA GLN A 431 4.57 -18.18 2.09
C GLN A 431 4.41 -19.24 1.00
N GLU A 432 3.16 -19.57 0.63
CA GLU A 432 2.84 -20.52 -0.42
C GLU A 432 3.44 -20.10 -1.76
N TYR A 433 3.39 -18.81 -2.09
CA TYR A 433 4.02 -18.26 -3.29
C TYR A 433 5.51 -18.60 -3.36
N TRP A 434 6.25 -18.32 -2.29
CA TRP A 434 7.68 -18.59 -2.23
C TRP A 434 8.02 -20.07 -2.22
N GLU A 435 7.27 -20.88 -1.47
CA GLU A 435 7.46 -22.33 -1.44
C GLU A 435 7.22 -22.96 -2.82
N ARG A 436 6.17 -22.53 -3.54
CA ARG A 436 5.88 -22.99 -4.90
C ARG A 436 6.99 -22.59 -5.88
N LEU A 437 7.39 -21.31 -5.88
CA LEU A 437 8.49 -20.85 -6.74
C LEU A 437 9.78 -21.59 -6.47
N ARG A 438 10.10 -21.83 -5.20
CA ARG A 438 11.28 -22.58 -4.78
C ARG A 438 11.23 -24.02 -5.31
N ALA A 439 10.13 -24.73 -5.04
CA ALA A 439 9.95 -26.11 -5.47
C ALA A 439 10.01 -26.27 -6.99
N MET A 440 9.45 -25.33 -7.76
CA MET A 440 9.58 -25.31 -9.22
C MET A 440 11.03 -25.08 -9.65
N THR A 441 11.70 -24.08 -9.06
CA THR A 441 13.11 -23.76 -9.36
C THR A 441 14.04 -24.94 -9.07
N GLU A 442 13.77 -25.69 -8.00
CA GLU A 442 14.50 -26.91 -7.64
C GLU A 442 14.36 -28.03 -8.67
N LYS A 443 13.22 -28.13 -9.34
CA LYS A 443 12.97 -29.18 -10.35
C LYS A 443 13.31 -28.75 -11.77
N ALA A 444 13.30 -27.44 -12.03
CA ALA A 444 13.46 -26.88 -13.37
C ALA A 444 14.87 -27.04 -13.95
N LYS A 445 14.92 -27.09 -15.28
CA LYS A 445 16.09 -26.99 -16.15
C LYS A 445 16.00 -25.73 -17.00
N ALA A 446 17.12 -25.36 -17.62
CA ALA A 446 17.13 -24.22 -18.53
C ALA A 446 16.19 -24.49 -19.72
N GLY A 447 15.34 -23.52 -20.04
CA GLY A 447 14.32 -23.64 -21.07
C GLY A 447 12.96 -24.15 -20.56
N ASP A 448 12.87 -24.66 -19.34
CA ASP A 448 11.58 -25.00 -18.73
C ASP A 448 10.74 -23.73 -18.56
N LYS A 449 9.43 -23.88 -18.71
CA LYS A 449 8.47 -22.79 -18.71
C LYS A 449 7.60 -22.81 -17.47
N VAL A 450 7.25 -21.62 -16.98
CA VAL A 450 6.21 -21.41 -15.97
C VAL A 450 5.23 -20.39 -16.51
N THR A 451 3.94 -20.62 -16.28
CA THR A 451 2.89 -19.69 -16.69
C THR A 451 2.41 -18.91 -15.47
N PHE A 452 2.45 -17.58 -15.55
CA PHE A 452 1.85 -16.70 -14.56
C PHE A 452 0.51 -16.19 -15.10
N SER A 453 -0.57 -16.41 -14.36
CA SER A 453 -1.83 -15.72 -14.66
C SER A 453 -1.80 -14.37 -13.96
N VAL A 454 -1.98 -13.32 -14.76
CA VAL A 454 -1.83 -11.95 -14.30
C VAL A 454 -3.01 -11.09 -14.72
N TRP A 455 -3.27 -10.08 -13.90
CA TRP A 455 -4.15 -8.98 -14.23
C TRP A 455 -3.28 -7.78 -14.61
N ARG A 456 -3.57 -7.17 -15.77
CA ARG A 456 -2.90 -5.96 -16.24
C ARG A 456 -3.88 -5.11 -17.03
N ASN A 457 -3.99 -3.83 -16.66
CA ASN A 457 -4.80 -2.83 -17.38
C ASN A 457 -6.23 -3.30 -17.70
N GLY A 458 -6.88 -3.98 -16.75
CA GLY A 458 -8.25 -4.49 -16.92
C GLY A 458 -8.39 -5.80 -17.68
N LYS A 459 -7.30 -6.49 -17.99
CA LYS A 459 -7.32 -7.76 -18.71
C LYS A 459 -6.63 -8.84 -17.93
N PHE A 460 -7.20 -10.04 -17.99
CA PHE A 460 -6.56 -11.28 -17.59
C PHE A 460 -5.71 -11.80 -18.73
N GLU A 461 -4.45 -12.09 -18.45
CA GLU A 461 -3.53 -12.67 -19.42
C GLU A 461 -2.68 -13.76 -18.76
N ASN A 462 -2.20 -14.71 -19.55
CA ASN A 462 -1.21 -15.68 -19.13
C ASN A 462 0.14 -15.26 -19.72
N VAL A 463 1.11 -15.03 -18.84
CA VAL A 463 2.47 -14.65 -19.21
C VAL A 463 3.38 -15.84 -18.95
N GLU A 464 4.02 -16.34 -20.00
CA GLU A 464 5.04 -17.37 -19.89
C GLU A 464 6.37 -16.75 -19.47
N ALA A 465 7.03 -17.37 -18.49
CA ALA A 465 8.40 -17.07 -18.09
C ALA A 465 9.25 -18.33 -18.28
N VAL A 466 10.49 -18.12 -18.72
CA VAL A 466 11.43 -19.21 -19.02
C VAL A 466 12.52 -19.23 -17.96
N PHE A 467 12.80 -20.40 -17.42
CA PHE A 467 13.95 -20.61 -16.54
C PHE A 467 15.24 -20.47 -17.35
N GLU A 468 16.06 -19.49 -17.00
CA GLU A 468 17.37 -19.25 -17.62
C GLU A 468 18.49 -19.76 -16.74
N PRO A 469 19.65 -20.14 -17.30
CA PRO A 469 20.86 -20.34 -16.51
C PRO A 469 21.16 -19.10 -15.65
N LEU A 470 21.34 -19.29 -14.34
CA LEU A 470 21.70 -18.19 -13.43
C LEU A 470 23.09 -17.63 -13.76
N LEU A 471 23.99 -18.48 -14.23
CA LEU A 471 25.34 -18.15 -14.68
C LEU A 471 25.48 -18.49 -16.18
N PRO A 472 26.24 -17.70 -16.95
CA PRO A 472 26.53 -17.98 -18.36
C PRO A 472 27.18 -19.34 -18.62
#